data_AF-A0A5F1HV76-F1
#
_entry.id   AF-A0A5F1HV76-F1
#
_cell.length_a   1.000
_cell.length_b   1.000
_cell.length_c   1.000
_cell.angle_alpha   90.00
_cell.angle_beta   90.00
_cell.angle_gamma   90.00
#
_symmetry.space_group_name_H-M   'P 1'
#
loop_
_entity.id
_entity.type
_entity.pdbx_description
1 polymer ?
#
loop_
_entity_poly.entity_id
_entity_poly.type
_entity_poly.pdbx_seq_one_letter_code
_entity_poly.pdbx_strand_id
1 'polypeptide(L)'
;MKKIGKKAWFAANLVLPLWEAGRMVNAARYAAEQNAERFRRVWPNKVKGNTDELSFDEAVAASGCSREMLIRRYLLSKRILLVMFLIASAFAILLPVATLIAAGPGAGVLLIRALFLTFTMIAFAGMVFAYAMKHQLRLWQLTTRELGSFAQWRATGRWVKDIFSWRSPS
;
A
#
# COMPACT_ATOMS: atom_id res chain seq x y z
N MET A 1 -28.97 14.24 -37.52
CA MET A 1 -28.71 13.88 -36.10
C MET A 1 -27.29 13.36 -35.80
N LYS A 2 -26.50 12.84 -36.76
CA LYS A 2 -25.13 12.30 -36.51
C LYS A 2 -24.04 13.32 -36.07
N LYS A 3 -24.24 14.63 -36.31
CA LYS A 3 -23.20 15.66 -36.05
C LYS A 3 -23.15 16.14 -34.59
N ILE A 4 -24.25 16.02 -33.84
CA ILE A 4 -24.33 16.48 -32.44
C ILE A 4 -23.57 15.51 -31.52
N GLY A 5 -23.69 14.19 -31.75
CA GLY A 5 -22.92 13.19 -31.01
C GLY A 5 -21.41 13.32 -31.19
N LYS A 6 -20.94 13.69 -32.40
CA LYS A 6 -19.50 13.92 -32.65
C LYS A 6 -18.94 15.13 -31.90
N LYS A 7 -19.71 16.23 -31.82
CA LYS A 7 -19.30 17.45 -31.10
C LYS A 7 -19.36 17.25 -29.58
N ALA A 8 -20.39 16.57 -29.07
CA ALA A 8 -20.48 16.20 -27.66
C ALA A 8 -19.35 15.25 -27.24
N TRP A 9 -18.97 14.30 -28.10
CA TRP A 9 -17.83 13.41 -27.87
C TRP A 9 -16.49 14.16 -27.88
N PHE A 10 -16.30 15.11 -28.79
CA PHE A 10 -15.10 15.96 -28.83
C PHE A 10 -15.00 16.88 -27.60
N ALA A 11 -16.12 17.48 -27.16
CA ALA A 11 -16.17 18.30 -25.96
C ALA A 11 -15.94 17.49 -24.68
N ALA A 12 -16.46 16.25 -24.62
CA ALA A 12 -16.19 15.33 -23.53
C ALA A 12 -14.70 14.94 -23.46
N ASN A 13 -14.03 14.76 -24.62
CA ASN A 13 -12.61 14.45 -24.70
C ASN A 13 -11.70 15.63 -24.33
N LEU A 14 -12.18 16.87 -24.44
CA LEU A 14 -11.45 18.09 -24.07
C LEU A 14 -11.48 18.34 -22.55
N VAL A 15 -12.55 17.92 -21.87
CA VAL A 15 -12.78 18.17 -20.43
C VAL A 15 -12.37 17.00 -19.55
N LEU A 16 -12.48 15.78 -20.07
CA LEU A 16 -12.01 14.54 -19.45
C LEU A 16 -11.25 13.78 -20.54
N PRO A 17 -9.97 13.44 -20.37
CA PRO A 17 -9.27 12.57 -21.31
C PRO A 17 -9.82 11.14 -21.15
N LEU A 18 -11.07 10.92 -21.57
CA LEU A 18 -11.82 9.68 -21.45
C LEU A 18 -11.12 8.55 -22.21
N TRP A 19 -10.42 8.91 -23.29
CA TRP A 19 -9.59 7.97 -24.04
C TRP A 19 -8.34 7.52 -23.26
N GLU A 20 -7.73 8.38 -22.45
CA GLU A 20 -6.63 8.00 -21.56
C GLU A 20 -7.15 7.25 -20.34
N ALA A 21 -8.26 7.69 -19.76
CA ALA A 21 -8.93 7.00 -18.66
C ALA A 21 -9.33 5.56 -19.07
N GLY A 22 -9.88 5.37 -20.27
CA GLY A 22 -10.20 4.04 -20.80
C GLY A 22 -8.97 3.16 -21.00
N ARG A 23 -7.87 3.73 -21.52
CA ARG A 23 -6.58 3.02 -21.61
C ARG A 23 -6.00 2.68 -20.24
N MET A 24 -6.10 3.57 -19.26
CA MET A 24 -5.62 3.35 -17.89
C MET A 24 -6.45 2.29 -17.17
N VAL A 25 -7.78 2.28 -17.32
CA VAL A 25 -8.65 1.25 -16.73
C VAL A 25 -8.35 -0.11 -17.33
N ASN A 26 -8.19 -0.20 -18.65
CA ASN A 26 -7.81 -1.45 -19.31
C ASN A 26 -6.40 -1.90 -18.92
N ALA A 27 -5.45 -0.97 -18.79
CA ALA A 27 -4.10 -1.27 -18.32
C ALA A 27 -4.08 -1.72 -16.84
N ALA A 28 -4.88 -1.07 -15.99
CA ALA A 28 -5.02 -1.43 -14.58
C ALA A 28 -5.68 -2.81 -14.41
N ARG A 29 -6.70 -3.10 -15.23
CA ARG A 29 -7.35 -4.41 -15.28
C ARG A 29 -6.39 -5.48 -15.77
N TYR A 30 -5.65 -5.23 -16.84
CA TYR A 30 -4.63 -6.15 -17.34
C TYR A 30 -3.50 -6.38 -16.31
N ALA A 31 -3.05 -5.32 -15.62
CA ALA A 31 -2.09 -5.44 -14.53
C ALA A 31 -2.64 -6.22 -13.34
N ALA A 32 -3.92 -6.04 -13.00
CA ALA A 32 -4.60 -6.79 -11.95
C ALA A 32 -4.76 -8.27 -12.31
N GLU A 33 -5.19 -8.58 -13.53
CA GLU A 33 -5.30 -9.95 -14.06
C GLU A 33 -3.92 -10.62 -14.09
N GLN A 34 -2.89 -9.93 -14.61
CA GLN A 34 -1.53 -10.46 -14.66
C GLN A 34 -0.93 -10.65 -13.26
N ASN A 35 -1.21 -9.75 -12.31
CA ASN A 35 -0.81 -9.93 -10.92
C ASN A 35 -1.57 -11.08 -10.25
N ALA A 36 -2.87 -11.23 -10.50
CA ALA A 36 -3.67 -12.34 -9.99
C ALA A 36 -3.16 -13.70 -10.54
N GLU A 37 -2.77 -13.74 -11.81
CA GLU A 37 -2.11 -14.91 -12.40
C GLU A 37 -0.74 -15.17 -11.78
N ARG A 38 0.08 -14.14 -11.56
CA ARG A 38 1.37 -14.29 -10.84
C ARG A 38 1.14 -14.83 -9.43
N PHE A 39 0.16 -14.31 -8.70
CA PHE A 39 -0.24 -14.85 -7.39
C PHE A 39 -0.68 -16.31 -7.51
N ARG A 40 -1.52 -16.65 -8.50
CA ARG A 40 -1.99 -18.02 -8.76
C ARG A 40 -0.89 -18.97 -9.21
N ARG A 41 0.20 -18.49 -9.83
CA ARG A 41 1.37 -19.30 -10.19
C ARG A 41 2.38 -19.44 -9.04
N VAL A 42 2.45 -18.45 -8.14
CA VAL A 42 3.32 -18.49 -6.95
C VAL A 42 2.68 -19.26 -5.79
N TRP A 43 1.34 -19.30 -5.72
CA TRP A 43 0.60 -20.01 -4.67
C TRP A 43 0.83 -21.54 -4.64
N PRO A 44 0.85 -22.27 -5.77
CA PRO A 44 1.05 -23.72 -5.77
C PRO A 44 2.51 -24.11 -5.52
N ASN A 45 3.47 -23.24 -5.85
CA ASN A 45 4.89 -23.55 -5.74
C ASN A 45 5.45 -23.34 -4.33
N LYS A 46 4.76 -22.60 -3.45
CA LYS A 46 5.11 -22.53 -2.02
C LYS A 46 4.73 -23.78 -1.23
N VAL A 47 3.90 -24.66 -1.79
CA VAL A 47 3.44 -25.89 -1.11
C VAL A 47 4.37 -27.09 -1.40
N LYS A 48 5.27 -26.98 -2.40
CA LYS A 48 6.09 -28.13 -2.85
C LYS A 48 7.60 -27.88 -3.01
N GLY A 49 8.12 -26.70 -2.62
CA GLY A 49 9.54 -26.38 -2.76
C GLY A 49 10.24 -26.12 -1.43
N ASN A 50 11.05 -27.08 -1.00
CA ASN A 50 12.01 -27.01 0.11
C ASN A 50 11.44 -26.87 1.54
N THR A 51 10.91 -27.98 2.05
CA THR A 51 11.02 -28.35 3.48
C THR A 51 12.46 -28.79 3.79
N ASP A 52 13.42 -27.89 3.62
CA ASP A 52 14.42 -27.74 4.68
C ASP A 52 13.90 -26.53 5.43
N GLU A 53 13.23 -26.77 6.55
CA GLU A 53 12.82 -25.70 7.47
C GLU A 53 14.10 -25.08 8.02
N LEU A 54 14.67 -24.13 7.27
CA LEU A 54 15.81 -23.33 7.69
C LEU A 54 15.52 -22.85 9.11
N SER A 55 16.37 -23.27 10.04
CA SER A 55 16.31 -22.77 11.40
C SER A 55 16.42 -21.25 11.37
N PHE A 56 15.79 -20.57 12.33
CA PHE A 56 15.83 -19.11 12.42
C PHE A 56 17.27 -18.57 12.33
N ASP A 57 18.22 -19.22 12.98
CA ASP A 57 19.62 -18.83 12.96
C ASP A 57 20.27 -19.01 11.59
N GLU A 58 19.87 -20.03 10.84
CA GLU A 58 20.33 -20.27 9.46
C GLU A 58 19.75 -19.24 8.48
N ALA A 59 18.48 -18.86 8.66
CA ALA A 59 17.85 -17.79 7.89
C ALA A 59 18.48 -16.40 8.16
N VAL A 60 18.90 -16.15 9.41
CA VAL A 60 19.63 -14.91 9.77
C VAL A 60 21.06 -14.96 9.24
N ALA A 61 21.75 -16.10 9.33
CA ALA A 61 23.10 -16.29 8.78
C ALA A 61 23.11 -16.09 7.26
N ALA A 62 22.11 -16.61 6.54
CA ALA A 62 21.95 -16.41 5.10
C ALA A 62 21.76 -14.93 4.70
N SER A 63 21.30 -14.08 5.62
CA SER A 63 21.18 -12.64 5.37
C SER A 63 22.52 -11.89 5.42
N GLY A 64 23.60 -12.53 5.89
CA GLY A 64 24.94 -11.96 5.98
C GLY A 64 25.08 -10.79 6.97
N CYS A 65 24.07 -10.54 7.80
CA CYS A 65 24.02 -9.43 8.73
C CYS A 65 23.67 -9.92 10.13
N SER A 66 24.16 -9.22 11.16
CA SER A 66 23.80 -9.54 12.54
C SER A 66 22.33 -9.22 12.81
N ARG A 67 21.71 -10.01 13.70
CA ARG A 67 20.31 -9.83 14.14
C ARG A 67 20.04 -8.38 14.60
N GLU A 68 20.95 -7.81 15.38
CA GLU A 68 20.82 -6.44 15.90
C GLU A 68 20.83 -5.39 14.79
N MET A 69 21.62 -5.60 13.75
CA MET A 69 21.66 -4.72 12.58
C MET A 69 20.36 -4.80 11.78
N LEU A 70 19.78 -6.01 11.60
CA LEU A 70 18.47 -6.19 10.98
C LEU A 70 17.36 -5.49 11.76
N ILE A 71 17.36 -5.64 13.09
CA ILE A 71 16.37 -5.00 13.97
C ILE A 71 16.43 -3.48 13.81
N ARG A 72 17.62 -2.87 13.89
CA ARG A 72 17.78 -1.42 13.71
C ARG A 72 17.30 -0.96 12.34
N ARG A 73 17.67 -1.67 11.27
CA ARG A 73 17.28 -1.33 9.90
C ARG A 73 15.76 -1.40 9.73
N TYR A 74 15.11 -2.47 10.20
CA TYR A 74 13.67 -2.60 10.09
C TYR A 74 12.90 -1.62 10.97
N LEU A 75 13.43 -1.25 12.14
CA LEU A 75 12.87 -0.17 12.95
C LEU A 75 12.93 1.18 12.23
N LEU A 76 14.08 1.53 11.63
CA LEU A 76 14.22 2.76 10.87
C LEU A 76 13.28 2.79 9.66
N SER A 77 13.23 1.73 8.87
CA SER A 77 12.31 1.63 7.72
C SER A 77 10.86 1.73 8.16
N LYS A 78 10.46 1.05 9.24
CA LYS A 78 9.11 1.15 9.82
C LYS A 78 8.78 2.59 10.20
N ARG A 79 9.69 3.30 10.88
CA ARG A 79 9.49 4.69 11.30
C ARG A 79 9.29 5.61 10.10
N ILE A 80 10.16 5.51 9.09
CA ILE A 80 10.05 6.30 7.85
C ILE A 80 8.70 6.05 7.18
N LEU A 81 8.29 4.78 7.05
CA LEU A 81 7.01 4.44 6.46
C LEU A 81 5.82 4.96 7.27
N LEU A 82 5.87 4.90 8.61
CA LEU A 82 4.82 5.48 9.45
C LEU A 82 4.75 7.01 9.34
N VAL A 83 5.89 7.69 9.27
CA VAL A 83 5.91 9.14 9.01
C VAL A 83 5.28 9.45 7.65
N MET A 84 5.65 8.71 6.60
CA MET A 84 5.04 8.87 5.27
C MET A 84 3.54 8.59 5.29
N PHE A 85 3.10 7.57 6.03
CA PHE A 85 1.68 7.26 6.22
C PHE A 85 0.93 8.41 6.91
N LEU A 86 1.49 8.99 7.97
CA LEU A 86 0.89 10.11 8.69
C LEU A 86 0.77 11.35 7.78
N ILE A 87 1.82 11.65 7.02
CA ILE A 87 1.83 12.75 6.06
C ILE A 87 0.76 12.53 4.98
N ALA A 88 0.74 11.35 4.35
CA ALA A 88 -0.25 11.03 3.32
C ALA A 88 -1.68 11.07 3.86
N SER A 89 -1.91 10.58 5.07
CA SER A 89 -3.22 10.61 5.72
C SER A 89 -3.65 12.04 6.06
N ALA A 90 -2.72 12.87 6.53
CA ALA A 90 -2.99 14.29 6.78
C ALA A 90 -3.41 15.01 5.49
N PHE A 91 -2.70 14.79 4.39
CA PHE A 91 -3.09 15.35 3.08
C PHE A 91 -4.43 14.82 2.60
N ALA A 92 -4.70 13.52 2.75
CA ALA A 92 -5.99 12.94 2.37
C ALA A 92 -7.19 13.57 3.11
N ILE A 93 -6.99 14.03 4.35
CA ILE A 93 -8.02 14.73 5.13
C ILE A 93 -8.07 16.22 4.79
N LEU A 94 -6.91 16.88 4.71
CA LEU A 94 -6.82 18.33 4.53
C LEU A 94 -7.31 18.77 3.15
N LEU A 95 -7.08 17.97 2.11
CA LEU A 95 -7.41 18.30 0.73
C LEU A 95 -8.92 18.46 0.46
N PRO A 96 -9.81 17.51 0.87
CA PRO A 96 -11.25 17.72 0.74
C PRO A 96 -11.74 18.86 1.64
N VAL A 97 -11.20 19.03 2.85
CA VAL A 97 -11.59 20.13 3.76
C VAL A 97 -11.25 21.50 3.16
N ALA A 98 -10.01 21.67 2.68
CA ALA A 98 -9.56 22.91 2.06
C ALA A 98 -10.35 23.24 0.80
N THR A 99 -10.68 22.23 -0.01
CA THR A 99 -11.47 22.43 -1.23
C THR A 99 -12.92 22.77 -0.94
N LEU A 100 -13.52 22.24 0.13
CA LEU A 100 -14.86 22.64 0.58
C LEU A 100 -14.89 24.08 1.08
N ILE A 101 -13.86 24.53 1.81
CA ILE A 101 -13.77 25.92 2.31
C ILE A 101 -13.58 26.90 1.14
N ALA A 102 -12.78 26.53 0.13
CA ALA A 102 -12.46 27.40 -1.00
C ALA A 102 -13.51 27.37 -2.13
N ALA A 103 -14.46 26.43 -2.12
CA ALA A 103 -15.40 26.24 -3.21
C ALA A 103 -16.53 27.30 -3.23
N GLY A 104 -16.54 28.14 -4.26
CA GLY A 104 -17.67 29.01 -4.59
C GLY A 104 -18.79 28.29 -5.37
N PRO A 105 -19.89 28.99 -5.70
CA PRO A 105 -21.00 28.42 -6.47
C PRO A 105 -20.50 27.94 -7.85
N GLY A 106 -20.67 26.64 -8.15
CA GLY A 106 -20.25 26.04 -9.43
C GLY A 106 -18.95 25.20 -9.41
N ALA A 107 -18.33 24.99 -8.25
CA ALA A 107 -17.06 24.25 -8.10
C ALA A 107 -17.15 22.71 -8.25
N GLY A 108 -18.22 22.15 -8.84
CA GLY A 108 -18.44 20.70 -8.91
C GLY A 108 -17.28 19.91 -9.54
N VAL A 109 -16.64 20.48 -10.57
CA VAL A 109 -15.47 19.85 -11.22
C VAL A 109 -14.24 19.82 -10.31
N LEU A 110 -14.02 20.88 -9.52
CA LEU A 110 -12.92 20.92 -8.54
C LEU A 110 -13.13 19.90 -7.43
N LEU A 111 -14.38 19.74 -6.97
CA LEU A 111 -14.74 18.78 -5.94
C LEU A 111 -14.52 17.33 -6.41
N ILE A 112 -14.93 17.01 -7.65
CA ILE A 112 -14.66 15.68 -8.24
C ILE A 112 -13.15 15.41 -8.34
N ARG A 113 -12.35 16.37 -8.82
CA ARG A 113 -10.89 16.23 -8.89
C ARG A 113 -10.26 16.05 -7.52
N ALA A 114 -10.73 16.79 -6.52
CA ALA A 114 -10.28 16.67 -5.13
C ALA A 114 -10.60 15.29 -4.56
N LEU A 115 -11.77 14.72 -4.85
CA LEU A 115 -12.13 13.36 -4.42
C LEU A 115 -11.23 12.30 -5.07
N PHE A 116 -10.94 12.41 -6.37
CA PHE A 116 -10.00 11.49 -7.02
C PHE A 116 -8.61 11.56 -6.41
N LEU A 117 -8.09 12.77 -6.14
CA LEU A 117 -6.78 12.95 -5.51
C LEU A 117 -6.77 12.46 -4.06
N THR A 118 -7.87 12.64 -3.34
CA THR A 118 -8.04 12.08 -1.98
C THR A 118 -8.02 10.56 -2.02
N PHE A 119 -8.74 9.96 -2.96
CA PHE A 119 -8.76 8.51 -3.14
C PHE A 119 -7.37 7.95 -3.44
N THR A 120 -6.60 8.59 -4.32
CA THR A 120 -5.22 8.14 -4.62
C THR A 120 -4.30 8.30 -3.41
N MET A 121 -4.45 9.35 -2.61
CA MET A 121 -3.70 9.52 -1.36
C MET A 121 -4.05 8.47 -0.32
N ILE A 122 -5.33 8.12 -0.17
CA ILE A 122 -5.77 7.03 0.73
C ILE A 122 -5.19 5.69 0.27
N ALA A 123 -5.22 5.40 -1.03
CA ALA A 123 -4.63 4.18 -1.57
C ALA A 123 -3.12 4.11 -1.31
N PHE A 124 -2.40 5.22 -1.50
CA PHE A 124 -0.98 5.34 -1.20
C PHE A 124 -0.70 5.15 0.30
N ALA A 125 -1.49 5.79 1.17
CA ALA A 125 -1.38 5.63 2.62
C ALA A 125 -1.59 4.16 3.03
N GLY A 126 -2.61 3.48 2.49
CA GLY A 126 -2.85 2.06 2.71
C GLY A 126 -1.68 1.17 2.28
N MET A 127 -1.07 1.46 1.12
CA MET A 127 0.11 0.75 0.64
C MET A 127 1.30 0.93 1.58
N VAL A 128 1.63 2.16 1.95
CA VAL A 128 2.73 2.47 2.89
C VAL A 128 2.50 1.81 4.25
N PHE A 129 1.26 1.83 4.75
CA PHE A 129 0.88 1.14 5.98
C PHE A 129 1.08 -0.38 5.89
N ALA A 130 0.72 -1.01 4.77
CA ALA A 130 0.97 -2.43 4.54
C ALA A 130 2.47 -2.77 4.55
N TYR A 131 3.32 -1.91 3.97
CA TYR A 131 4.78 -2.06 4.08
C TYR A 131 5.25 -1.92 5.53
N ALA A 132 4.73 -0.95 6.29
CA ALA A 132 5.05 -0.81 7.71
C ALA A 132 4.68 -2.07 8.50
N MET A 133 3.50 -2.66 8.25
CA MET A 133 3.09 -3.94 8.84
C MET A 133 4.03 -5.08 8.48
N LYS A 134 4.49 -5.16 7.23
CA LYS A 134 5.48 -6.17 6.82
C LYS A 134 6.79 -6.03 7.60
N HIS A 135 7.27 -4.81 7.81
CA HIS A 135 8.46 -4.57 8.63
C HIS A 135 8.23 -4.91 10.10
N GLN A 136 7.06 -4.62 10.65
CA GLN A 136 6.71 -5.01 12.01
C GLN A 136 6.63 -6.52 12.19
N LEU A 137 6.10 -7.24 11.20
CA LEU A 137 6.12 -8.71 11.21
C LEU A 137 7.56 -9.24 11.24
N ARG A 138 8.46 -8.68 10.42
CA ARG A 138 9.88 -9.06 10.44
C ARG A 138 10.52 -8.76 11.80
N LEU A 139 10.20 -7.63 12.42
CA LEU A 139 10.67 -7.33 13.78
C LEU A 139 10.16 -8.35 14.79
N TRP A 140 8.89 -8.73 14.73
CA TRP A 140 8.33 -9.74 15.62
C TRP A 140 8.97 -11.12 15.41
N GLN A 141 9.22 -11.54 14.16
CA GLN A 141 9.97 -12.77 13.86
C GLN A 141 11.38 -12.71 14.46
N LEU A 142 12.05 -11.57 14.30
CA LEU A 142 13.38 -11.36 14.84
C LEU A 142 13.40 -11.37 16.37
N THR A 143 12.43 -10.77 17.06
CA THR A 143 12.39 -10.75 18.53
C THR A 143 12.05 -12.11 19.12
N THR A 144 11.08 -12.79 18.52
CA THR A 144 10.59 -14.10 18.98
C THR A 144 11.53 -15.25 18.58
N ARG A 145 12.47 -15.01 17.66
CA ARG A 145 13.34 -16.03 17.05
C ARG A 145 12.56 -17.15 16.35
N GLU A 146 11.41 -16.80 15.79
CA GLU A 146 10.51 -17.74 15.14
C GLU A 146 10.16 -17.26 13.73
N LEU A 147 10.10 -18.18 12.77
CA LEU A 147 9.60 -17.92 11.41
C LEU A 147 8.06 -17.92 11.34
N GLY A 148 7.41 -17.32 12.33
CA GLY A 148 5.95 -17.34 12.43
C GLY A 148 5.25 -16.56 11.32
N SER A 149 4.01 -16.92 11.04
CA SER A 149 3.18 -16.33 10.00
C SER A 149 2.51 -15.01 10.44
N PHE A 150 2.02 -14.24 9.47
CA PHE A 150 1.24 -13.03 9.75
C PHE A 150 -0.04 -13.30 10.56
N ALA A 151 -0.64 -14.49 10.39
CA ALA A 151 -1.82 -14.88 11.17
C ALA A 151 -1.46 -15.09 12.65
N GLN A 152 -0.34 -15.74 12.93
CA GLN A 152 0.16 -15.95 14.30
C GLN A 152 0.48 -14.63 14.99
N TRP A 153 1.18 -13.72 14.30
CA TRP A 153 1.48 -12.40 14.86
C TRP A 153 0.21 -11.59 15.19
N ARG A 154 -0.82 -11.64 14.32
CA ARG A 154 -2.10 -10.97 14.58
C ARG A 154 -2.87 -11.60 15.74
N ALA A 155 -2.77 -12.92 15.92
CA ALA A 155 -3.42 -13.64 17.02
C ALA A 155 -2.90 -13.20 18.40
N THR A 156 -1.69 -12.65 18.49
CA THR A 156 -1.13 -12.07 19.71
C THR A 156 -1.95 -10.87 20.25
N GLY A 157 -2.85 -10.29 19.45
CA GLY A 157 -3.78 -9.22 19.86
C GLY A 157 -3.13 -7.84 20.11
N ARG A 158 -1.80 -7.80 20.24
CA ARG A 158 -1.00 -6.58 20.49
C ARG A 158 -0.52 -5.88 19.22
N TRP A 159 -0.82 -6.44 18.05
CA TRP A 159 -0.29 -6.01 16.76
C TRP A 159 -0.52 -4.52 16.45
N VAL A 160 -1.67 -3.95 16.83
CA VAL A 160 -1.96 -2.51 16.62
C VAL A 160 -1.00 -1.64 17.45
N LYS A 161 -0.88 -1.95 18.74
CA LYS A 161 0.03 -1.24 19.65
C LYS A 161 1.47 -1.38 19.19
N ASP A 162 1.84 -2.56 18.70
CA ASP A 162 3.16 -2.86 18.19
C ASP A 162 3.49 -2.13 16.88
N ILE A 163 2.52 -1.88 16.00
CA ILE A 163 2.76 -1.06 14.80
C ILE A 163 3.06 0.39 15.20
N PHE A 164 2.29 0.97 16.12
CA PHE A 164 2.50 2.37 16.51
C PHE A 164 3.60 2.56 17.56
N SER A 165 4.18 1.48 18.09
CA SER A 165 5.30 1.57 19.00
C SER A 165 6.58 1.98 18.26
N TRP A 166 7.26 2.98 18.80
CA TRP A 166 8.53 3.51 18.27
C TRP A 166 9.75 2.75 18.81
N ARG A 167 9.55 1.87 19.78
CA ARG A 167 10.61 1.07 20.42
C ARG A 167 10.65 -0.33 19.81
N SER A 168 11.81 -0.98 19.92
CA SER A 168 11.88 -2.43 19.69
C SER A 168 10.90 -3.11 20.63
N PRO A 169 10.15 -4.14 20.19
CA PRO A 169 9.50 -5.04 21.13
C PRO A 169 10.59 -5.61 22.04
N SER A 170 10.42 -5.37 23.35
CA SER A 170 11.22 -5.96 24.43
C SER A 170 10.63 -7.30 24.81
#